data_AF-A0AB40CKW6-F1
#
_entry.id   AF-A0AB40CKW6-F1
#
_cell.length_a   1.000
_cell.length_b   1.000
_cell.length_c   1.000
_cell.angle_alpha   90.00
_cell.angle_beta   90.00
_cell.angle_gamma   90.00
#
_symmetry.space_group_name_H-M   'P 1'
#
loop_
_entity.id
_entity.type
_entity.pdbx_description
1 polymer ?
#
loop_
_entity_poly.entity_id
_entity_poly.type
_entity_poly.pdbx_seq_one_letter_code
_entity_poly.pdbx_strand_id
1 'polypeptide(L)'
;MDKEKNMRIKATPLILGQEFSGYTARVKYGIDRVLDTLPRMYQLAQGGTAVGTGLNTKKGFDVKVAAAVAEETKLPFVTAENKFEALAAHDAFIETSGALNTVSVSLHKIANDIRLLGSGSHCGLGELILPKNEPGSSIMPGKVNPTQCEALTMVCAQVDV
;
A
#
# COMPACT_ATOMS: atom_id res chain seq x y z
N MET A 1 -5.93 37.23 6.06
CA MET A 1 -6.20 35.83 5.68
C MET A 1 -4.85 35.16 5.45
N ASP A 2 -4.14 34.84 6.54
CA ASP A 2 -2.91 34.02 6.46
C ASP A 2 -3.28 32.60 6.83
N LYS A 3 -3.61 31.82 5.81
CA LYS A 3 -3.83 30.38 5.92
C LYS A 3 -2.49 29.73 6.28
N GLU A 4 -2.44 29.14 7.47
CA GLU A 4 -1.68 27.93 7.81
C GLU A 4 -0.23 27.86 7.30
N LYS A 5 0.69 28.31 8.16
CA LYS A 5 2.07 27.82 8.16
C LYS A 5 2.05 26.29 8.21
N ASN A 6 2.61 25.65 7.18
CA ASN A 6 3.14 24.28 7.21
C ASN A 6 4.20 24.14 8.32
N MET A 7 3.77 24.01 9.58
CA MET A 7 4.60 24.41 10.71
C MET A 7 5.62 23.32 11.11
N ARG A 8 6.86 23.45 10.62
CA ARG A 8 8.05 22.74 11.14
C ARG A 8 8.74 23.60 12.19
N ILE A 9 8.30 23.55 13.45
CA ILE A 9 8.85 24.33 14.57
C ILE A 9 9.11 23.42 15.78
N LYS A 10 9.86 23.92 16.77
CA LYS A 10 10.01 23.24 18.07
C LYS A 10 8.64 23.06 18.73
N ALA A 11 8.37 21.83 19.18
CA ALA A 11 7.16 21.43 19.89
C ALA A 11 7.51 20.84 21.28
N THR A 12 6.50 20.38 22.02
CA THR A 12 6.72 19.66 23.29
C THR A 12 7.39 18.31 23.06
N PRO A 13 8.22 17.82 23.98
CA PRO A 13 8.92 16.55 23.82
C PRO A 13 7.98 15.33 23.76
N LEU A 14 8.42 14.30 23.06
CA LEU A 14 7.89 12.94 23.06
C LEU A 14 9.06 11.93 22.97
N ILE A 15 8.85 10.67 23.31
CA ILE A 15 9.91 9.65 23.18
C ILE A 15 9.93 9.07 21.76
N LEU A 16 11.10 8.73 21.24
CA LEU A 16 11.26 8.17 19.88
C LEU A 16 10.36 6.95 19.62
N GLY A 17 10.15 6.12 20.65
CA GLY A 17 9.21 4.98 20.56
C GLY A 17 7.75 5.39 20.31
N GLN A 18 7.30 6.55 20.81
CA GLN A 18 5.96 7.07 20.53
C GLN A 18 5.84 7.51 19.07
N GLU A 19 6.86 8.17 18.51
CA GLU A 19 6.88 8.51 17.09
C GLU A 19 6.77 7.26 16.21
N PHE A 20 7.61 6.26 16.48
CA PHE A 20 7.61 4.99 15.74
C PHE A 20 6.33 4.19 15.94
N SER A 21 5.65 4.30 17.09
CA SER A 21 4.34 3.68 17.30
C SER A 21 3.28 4.19 16.31
N GLY A 22 3.38 5.46 15.89
CA GLY A 22 2.54 6.03 14.84
C GLY A 22 2.81 5.40 13.47
N TYR A 23 4.06 5.06 13.16
CA TYR A 23 4.43 4.31 11.95
C TYR A 23 3.88 2.89 11.99
N THR A 24 4.06 2.20 13.12
CA THR A 24 3.53 0.84 13.32
C THR A 24 2.01 0.80 13.14
N ALA A 25 1.28 1.76 13.72
CA ALA A 25 -0.17 1.85 13.56
C ALA A 25 -0.59 2.07 12.10
N ARG A 26 0.14 2.93 11.36
CA ARG A 26 -0.12 3.14 9.92
C ARG A 26 0.06 1.87 9.11
N VAL A 27 1.13 1.12 9.34
CA VAL A 27 1.38 -0.16 8.64
C VAL A 27 0.30 -1.17 8.99
N LYS A 28 -0.06 -1.33 10.27
CA LYS A 28 -1.13 -2.22 10.72
C LYS A 28 -2.45 -1.91 10.01
N TYR A 29 -2.91 -0.66 10.07
CA TYR A 29 -4.15 -0.29 9.41
C TYR A 29 -4.06 -0.32 7.88
N GLY A 30 -2.86 -0.21 7.31
CA GLY A 30 -2.65 -0.43 5.87
C GLY A 30 -2.92 -1.87 5.47
N ILE A 31 -2.42 -2.83 6.25
CA ILE A 31 -2.69 -4.26 6.08
C ILE A 31 -4.18 -4.52 6.20
N ASP A 32 -4.82 -4.05 7.28
CA ASP A 32 -6.26 -4.25 7.52
C ASP A 32 -7.09 -3.75 6.32
N ARG A 33 -6.81 -2.54 5.82
CA ARG A 33 -7.53 -1.97 4.65
C ARG A 33 -7.41 -2.82 3.39
N VAL A 34 -6.22 -3.34 3.09
CA VAL A 34 -6.02 -4.17 1.88
C VAL A 34 -6.71 -5.53 2.06
N LEU A 35 -6.62 -6.13 3.25
CA LEU A 35 -7.30 -7.40 3.53
C LEU A 35 -8.82 -7.25 3.45
N ASP A 36 -9.36 -6.11 3.88
CA ASP A 36 -10.79 -5.84 3.84
C ASP A 36 -11.36 -5.81 2.42
N THR A 37 -10.55 -5.54 1.38
CA THR A 37 -10.99 -5.56 -0.04
C THR A 37 -11.03 -6.97 -0.64
N LEU A 38 -10.30 -7.92 -0.06
CA LEU A 38 -10.16 -9.27 -0.60
C LEU A 38 -11.48 -10.04 -0.79
N PRO A 39 -12.48 -9.96 0.11
CA PRO A 39 -13.77 -10.64 -0.09
C PRO A 39 -14.44 -10.30 -1.43
N ARG A 40 -14.25 -9.08 -1.94
CA ARG A 40 -14.79 -8.64 -3.24
C ARG A 40 -13.92 -9.11 -4.39
N MET A 41 -12.59 -9.11 -4.20
CA MET A 41 -11.63 -9.67 -5.17
C MET A 41 -11.77 -11.20 -5.35
N TYR A 42 -12.27 -11.92 -4.35
CA TYR A 42 -12.51 -13.36 -4.41
C TYR A 42 -13.77 -13.75 -5.21
N GLN A 43 -14.59 -12.79 -5.63
CA GLN A 43 -15.78 -13.05 -6.43
C GLN A 43 -15.43 -13.20 -7.92
N LEU A 44 -15.72 -14.36 -8.49
CA LEU A 44 -15.40 -14.70 -9.87
C LEU A 44 -16.60 -14.48 -10.80
N ALA A 45 -16.37 -13.75 -11.90
CA ALA A 45 -17.34 -13.56 -12.98
C ALA A 45 -17.57 -14.83 -13.84
N GLN A 46 -16.70 -15.84 -13.71
CA GLN A 46 -16.75 -17.04 -14.53
C GLN A 46 -18.12 -17.74 -14.45
N GLY A 47 -18.68 -18.06 -15.62
CA GLY A 47 -20.04 -18.57 -15.76
C GLY A 47 -21.08 -17.54 -16.17
N GLY A 48 -20.77 -16.23 -16.12
CA GLY A 48 -21.61 -15.18 -16.71
C GLY A 48 -21.64 -15.16 -18.24
N THR A 49 -20.67 -15.85 -18.88
CA THR A 49 -20.47 -15.93 -20.33
C THR A 49 -20.39 -14.56 -21.00
N ALA A 50 -21.10 -14.33 -22.12
CA ALA A 50 -20.87 -13.15 -22.95
C ALA A 50 -21.36 -11.84 -22.30
N VAL A 51 -22.47 -11.89 -21.56
CA VAL A 51 -23.18 -10.68 -21.08
C VAL A 51 -23.76 -10.82 -19.67
N GLY A 52 -23.37 -11.86 -18.92
CA GLY A 52 -23.82 -12.10 -17.54
C GLY A 52 -25.01 -13.05 -17.40
N THR A 53 -25.66 -13.42 -18.50
CA THR A 53 -26.85 -14.30 -18.49
C THR A 53 -26.52 -15.78 -18.24
N GLY A 54 -25.27 -16.19 -18.45
CA GLY A 54 -24.90 -17.60 -18.43
C GLY A 54 -25.38 -18.38 -19.65
N LEU A 55 -25.78 -17.72 -20.74
CA LEU A 55 -26.15 -18.41 -21.98
C LEU A 55 -24.96 -19.26 -22.47
N ASN A 56 -25.25 -20.46 -22.95
CA ASN A 56 -24.26 -21.46 -23.38
C ASN A 56 -23.36 -22.02 -22.27
N THR A 57 -23.74 -21.87 -20.99
CA THR A 57 -23.10 -22.58 -19.87
C THR A 57 -23.99 -23.69 -19.31
N LYS A 58 -23.37 -24.67 -18.64
CA LYS A 58 -24.12 -25.70 -17.88
C LYS A 58 -24.51 -25.13 -16.52
N LYS A 59 -25.74 -25.41 -16.06
CA LYS A 59 -26.21 -25.02 -14.73
C LYS A 59 -25.24 -25.53 -13.66
N GLY A 60 -24.78 -24.63 -12.79
CA GLY A 60 -23.82 -24.93 -11.70
C GLY A 60 -22.35 -25.00 -12.12
N PHE A 61 -22.01 -24.65 -13.38
CA PHE A 61 -20.63 -24.55 -13.82
C PHE A 61 -19.84 -23.49 -13.03
N ASP A 62 -20.45 -22.34 -12.78
CA ASP A 62 -19.91 -21.19 -12.06
C ASP A 62 -19.47 -21.53 -10.63
N VAL A 63 -20.32 -22.24 -9.88
CA VAL A 63 -19.99 -22.70 -8.52
C VAL A 63 -18.87 -23.73 -8.56
N LYS A 64 -18.91 -24.67 -9.51
CA LYS A 64 -17.88 -25.73 -9.63
C LYS A 64 -16.51 -25.18 -10.02
N VAL A 65 -16.45 -24.23 -10.95
CA VAL A 65 -15.19 -23.63 -11.35
C VAL A 65 -14.61 -22.76 -10.23
N ALA A 66 -15.44 -22.01 -9.50
CA ALA A 66 -14.98 -21.25 -8.33
C ALA A 66 -14.43 -22.17 -7.24
N ALA A 67 -15.12 -23.30 -6.96
CA ALA A 67 -14.63 -24.30 -6.01
C ALA A 67 -13.31 -24.94 -6.46
N ALA A 68 -13.15 -25.26 -7.74
CA ALA A 68 -11.90 -25.79 -8.28
C ALA A 68 -10.74 -24.78 -8.15
N VAL A 69 -10.99 -23.51 -8.46
CA VAL A 69 -10.00 -22.43 -8.28
C VAL A 69 -9.65 -22.25 -6.81
N ALA A 70 -10.63 -22.28 -5.91
CA ALA A 70 -10.41 -22.20 -4.47
C ALA A 70 -9.57 -23.39 -3.95
N GLU A 71 -9.84 -24.60 -4.45
CA GLU A 71 -9.07 -25.80 -4.12
C GLU A 71 -7.63 -25.72 -4.62
N GLU A 72 -7.41 -25.24 -5.84
CA GLU A 72 -6.08 -25.13 -6.45
C GLU A 72 -5.23 -24.05 -5.76
N THR A 73 -5.82 -22.87 -5.52
CA THR A 73 -5.11 -21.70 -4.96
C THR A 73 -5.04 -21.70 -3.44
N LYS A 74 -5.88 -22.51 -2.76
CA LYS A 74 -6.11 -22.46 -1.30
C LYS A 74 -6.60 -21.11 -0.80
N LEU A 75 -7.25 -20.34 -1.67
CA LEU A 75 -7.88 -19.06 -1.36
C LEU A 75 -9.41 -19.18 -1.43
N PRO A 76 -10.18 -18.37 -0.69
CA PRO A 76 -11.63 -18.53 -0.56
C PRO A 76 -12.39 -17.91 -1.76
N PHE A 77 -12.02 -18.30 -2.99
CA PHE A 77 -12.72 -17.88 -4.20
C PHE A 77 -14.15 -18.41 -4.23
N VAL A 78 -15.07 -17.54 -4.63
CA VAL A 78 -16.50 -17.83 -4.76
C VAL A 78 -17.01 -17.30 -6.08
N THR A 79 -18.16 -17.79 -6.54
CA THR A 79 -18.80 -17.19 -7.72
C THR A 79 -19.44 -15.86 -7.34
N ALA A 80 -19.35 -14.85 -8.22
CA ALA A 80 -19.96 -13.54 -7.97
C ALA A 80 -21.49 -13.64 -7.88
N GLU A 81 -22.11 -12.93 -6.94
CA GLU A 81 -23.57 -12.94 -6.74
C GLU A 81 -24.30 -12.40 -7.98
N ASN A 82 -23.78 -11.34 -8.57
CA ASN A 82 -24.32 -10.73 -9.78
C ASN A 82 -23.29 -10.72 -10.91
N LYS A 83 -23.56 -11.48 -11.98
CA LYS A 83 -22.66 -11.58 -13.14
C LYS A 83 -22.69 -10.37 -14.06
N PHE A 84 -23.73 -9.53 -14.00
CA PHE A 84 -23.80 -8.31 -14.78
C PHE A 84 -22.88 -7.24 -14.20
N GLU A 85 -22.91 -7.06 -12.88
CA GLU A 85 -22.00 -6.15 -12.16
C GLU A 85 -20.54 -6.57 -12.40
N ALA A 86 -20.22 -7.85 -12.17
CA ALA A 86 -18.86 -8.37 -12.29
C ALA A 86 -18.27 -8.32 -13.72
N LEU A 87 -19.11 -8.16 -14.75
CA LEU A 87 -18.68 -8.04 -16.15
C LEU A 87 -18.73 -6.60 -16.67
N ALA A 88 -19.71 -5.81 -16.23
CA ALA A 88 -19.93 -4.45 -16.72
C ALA A 88 -18.99 -3.44 -16.04
N ALA A 89 -18.56 -3.71 -14.81
CA ALA A 89 -17.71 -2.83 -14.03
C ALA A 89 -16.61 -3.62 -13.30
N HIS A 90 -15.63 -2.88 -12.78
CA HIS A 90 -14.46 -3.42 -12.10
C HIS A 90 -14.25 -2.73 -10.75
N ASP A 91 -15.35 -2.47 -10.03
CA ASP A 91 -15.36 -1.65 -8.82
C ASP A 91 -14.48 -2.25 -7.71
N ALA A 92 -14.43 -3.59 -7.58
CA ALA A 92 -13.53 -4.28 -6.64
C ALA A 92 -12.04 -3.98 -6.89
N PHE A 93 -11.64 -3.82 -8.16
CA PHE A 93 -10.27 -3.44 -8.51
C PHE A 93 -10.00 -1.97 -8.16
N ILE A 94 -10.96 -1.08 -8.42
CA ILE A 94 -10.85 0.34 -8.08
C ILE A 94 -10.78 0.54 -6.57
N GLU A 95 -11.59 -0.19 -5.80
CA GLU A 95 -11.55 -0.17 -4.33
C GLU A 95 -10.20 -0.65 -3.79
N THR A 96 -9.69 -1.77 -4.31
CA THR A 96 -8.37 -2.29 -3.91
C THR A 96 -7.26 -1.31 -4.27
N SER A 97 -7.34 -0.66 -5.44
CA SER A 97 -6.42 0.40 -5.83
C SER A 97 -6.48 1.60 -4.87
N GLY A 98 -7.67 2.02 -4.44
CA GLY A 98 -7.84 3.06 -3.42
C GLY A 98 -7.25 2.70 -2.05
N ALA A 99 -7.38 1.44 -1.64
CA ALA A 99 -6.72 0.93 -0.44
C ALA A 99 -5.19 0.97 -0.57
N LEU A 100 -4.64 0.54 -1.71
CA LEU A 100 -3.20 0.60 -2.00
C LEU A 100 -2.68 2.05 -2.04
N ASN A 101 -3.43 2.98 -2.61
CA ASN A 101 -3.11 4.41 -2.59
C ASN A 101 -3.03 4.95 -1.14
N THR A 102 -3.94 4.52 -0.26
CA THR A 102 -3.89 4.88 1.17
C THR A 102 -2.63 4.34 1.86
N VAL A 103 -2.20 3.13 1.51
CA VAL A 103 -0.94 2.53 1.99
C VAL A 103 0.26 3.31 1.47
N SER A 104 0.26 3.69 0.19
CA SER A 104 1.30 4.50 -0.45
C SER A 104 1.54 5.82 0.30
N VAL A 105 0.48 6.60 0.56
CA VAL A 105 0.57 7.85 1.34
C VAL A 105 1.15 7.63 2.73
N SER A 106 0.78 6.51 3.37
CA SER A 106 1.29 6.14 4.70
C SER A 106 2.79 5.85 4.69
N LEU A 107 3.25 5.04 3.72
CA LEU A 107 4.66 4.69 3.54
C LEU A 107 5.49 5.89 3.11
N HIS A 108 4.96 6.74 2.23
CA HIS A 108 5.60 7.97 1.78
C HIS A 108 5.92 8.89 2.96
N LYS A 109 4.97 9.05 3.91
CA LYS A 109 5.21 9.82 5.15
C LYS A 109 6.31 9.19 6.00
N ILE A 110 6.26 7.88 6.23
CA ILE A 110 7.26 7.16 7.06
C ILE A 110 8.66 7.33 6.47
N ALA A 111 8.81 7.12 5.15
CA ALA A 111 10.07 7.28 4.45
C ALA A 111 10.60 8.72 4.52
N ASN A 112 9.71 9.71 4.40
CA ASN A 112 10.06 11.12 4.51
C ASN A 112 10.55 11.51 5.91
N ASP A 113 9.92 11.00 6.96
CA ASP A 113 10.36 11.27 8.32
C ASP A 113 11.73 10.64 8.58
N ILE A 114 11.91 9.36 8.23
CA ILE A 114 13.17 8.64 8.44
C ILE A 114 14.34 9.35 7.74
N ARG A 115 14.17 9.77 6.48
CA ARG A 115 15.24 10.49 5.75
C ARG A 115 15.50 11.89 6.32
N LEU A 116 14.49 12.55 6.89
CA LEU A 116 14.64 13.86 7.50
C LEU A 116 15.34 13.76 8.86
N LEU A 117 14.92 12.83 9.71
CA LEU A 117 15.54 12.55 11.01
C LEU A 117 16.99 12.05 10.85
N GLY A 118 17.27 11.29 9.79
CA GLY A 118 18.61 10.85 9.40
C GLY A 118 19.44 11.86 8.61
N SER A 119 18.93 13.07 8.35
CA SER A 119 19.66 14.10 7.60
C SER A 119 20.85 14.63 8.41
N GLY A 120 22.02 14.82 7.78
CA GLY A 120 23.25 15.17 8.49
C GLY A 120 24.49 15.00 7.63
N SER A 121 25.70 14.92 8.18
CA SER A 121 26.08 14.63 9.58
C SER A 121 26.27 15.85 10.49
N HIS A 122 26.38 17.06 9.92
CA HIS A 122 26.65 18.30 10.70
C HIS A 122 25.64 19.42 10.42
N CYS A 123 24.90 19.33 9.30
CA CYS A 123 24.01 20.40 8.82
C CYS A 123 22.54 19.93 8.67
N GLY A 124 22.15 18.88 9.39
CA GLY A 124 20.79 18.32 9.38
C GLY A 124 20.27 18.11 10.81
N LEU A 125 19.26 17.24 10.98
CA LEU A 125 18.74 16.90 12.31
C LEU A 125 19.65 15.90 13.04
N GLY A 126 20.11 14.85 12.35
CA GLY A 126 21.04 13.85 12.89
C GLY A 126 20.48 13.03 14.06
N GLU A 127 19.16 12.91 14.19
CA GLU A 127 18.51 12.17 15.28
C GLU A 127 18.52 10.64 15.06
N LEU A 128 18.62 10.21 13.80
CA LEU A 128 18.77 8.80 13.43
C LEU A 128 20.09 8.57 12.66
N ILE A 129 20.68 7.38 12.88
CA ILE A 129 21.83 6.91 12.10
C ILE A 129 21.32 5.83 11.14
N LEU A 130 21.36 6.12 9.83
CA LEU A 130 20.90 5.19 8.81
C LEU A 130 22.01 4.19 8.42
N PRO A 131 21.68 2.92 8.13
CA PRO A 131 22.64 1.95 7.62
C PRO A 131 23.26 2.40 6.30
N LYS A 132 24.56 2.17 6.14
CA LYS A 132 25.30 2.47 4.91
C LYS A 132 25.30 1.25 4.00
N ASN A 133 24.45 1.26 2.97
CA ASN A 133 24.29 0.13 2.05
C ASN A 133 25.09 0.30 0.74
N GLU A 134 25.37 1.54 0.33
CA GLU A 134 26.18 1.84 -0.85
C GLU A 134 27.59 2.34 -0.46
N PRO A 135 28.60 2.13 -1.33
CA PRO A 135 29.91 2.71 -1.16
C PRO A 135 29.81 4.25 -1.14
N GLY A 136 29.88 4.84 0.06
CA GLY A 136 30.06 6.28 0.21
C GLY A 136 31.39 6.72 -0.40
N SER A 137 31.45 7.95 -0.89
CA SER A 137 32.67 8.49 -1.50
C SER A 137 33.84 8.48 -0.50
N SER A 138 35.02 8.02 -0.95
CA SER A 138 36.25 8.01 -0.14
C SER A 138 36.70 9.39 0.31
N ILE A 139 36.24 10.46 -0.38
CA ILE A 139 36.51 11.86 -0.03
C ILE A 139 35.48 12.43 0.97
N MET A 140 34.34 11.77 1.17
CA MET A 140 33.25 12.20 2.07
C MET A 140 32.98 11.14 3.15
N PRO A 141 33.90 10.97 4.13
CA PRO A 141 33.71 10.05 5.24
C PRO A 141 32.45 10.40 6.04
N GLY A 142 31.66 9.38 6.38
CA GLY A 142 30.40 9.54 7.13
C GLY A 142 29.18 9.94 6.28
N LYS A 143 29.33 10.20 4.96
CA LYS A 143 28.18 10.44 4.08
C LYS A 143 27.43 9.13 3.81
N VAL A 144 26.14 9.13 4.15
CA VAL A 144 25.18 8.06 3.85
C VAL A 144 23.96 8.72 3.22
N ASN A 145 23.59 8.28 2.01
CA ASN A 145 22.35 8.72 1.37
C ASN A 145 21.21 7.78 1.78
N PRO A 146 19.99 8.28 2.01
CA PRO A 146 18.83 7.46 2.37
C PRO A 146 18.19 6.82 1.12
N THR A 147 18.99 6.08 0.32
CA THR A 147 18.61 5.52 -0.99
C THR A 147 17.36 4.64 -0.94
N GLN A 148 17.18 3.88 0.14
CA GLN A 148 15.97 3.06 0.34
C GLN A 148 14.72 3.91 0.55
N CYS A 149 14.84 5.03 1.29
CA CYS A 149 13.75 5.98 1.42
C CYS A 149 13.44 6.66 0.09
N GLU A 150 14.47 7.01 -0.70
CA GLU A 150 14.30 7.58 -2.04
C GLU A 150 13.54 6.61 -2.95
N ALA A 151 14.00 5.36 -3.06
CA ALA A 151 13.34 4.31 -3.83
C ALA A 151 11.88 4.10 -3.39
N LEU A 152 11.64 3.99 -2.08
CA LEU A 152 10.29 3.82 -1.54
C LEU A 152 9.39 5.01 -1.88
N THR A 153 9.88 6.25 -1.77
CA THR A 153 9.08 7.43 -2.14
C THR A 153 8.76 7.50 -3.63
N MET A 154 9.67 7.04 -4.50
CA MET A 154 9.40 6.92 -5.95
C MET A 154 8.32 5.86 -6.25
N VAL A 155 8.38 4.70 -5.58
CA VAL A 155 7.33 3.67 -5.69
C VAL A 155 5.98 4.22 -5.23
N CYS A 156 5.94 4.96 -4.12
CA CYS A 156 4.71 5.59 -3.64
C CYS A 156 4.14 6.58 -4.67
N ALA A 157 4.98 7.46 -5.22
CA ALA A 157 4.57 8.40 -6.26
C ALA A 157 4.04 7.70 -7.53
N GLN A 158 4.55 6.51 -7.86
CA GLN A 158 4.06 5.72 -8.99
C GLN A 158 2.70 5.07 -8.73
N VAL A 159 2.36 4.78 -7.47
CA VAL A 159 1.04 4.25 -7.07
C VAL A 159 -0.01 5.35 -7.01
N ASP A 160 0.40 6.57 -6.66
CA ASP A 160 -0.49 7.74 -6.52
C ASP A 160 -0.92 8.37 -7.87
N VAL A 161 -0.32 7.95 -9.01
CA VAL A 161 -0.57 8.47 -10.38
C VAL A 161 -1.31 7.44 -11.23
#